data_AF-A0AAV5TKE6-F1
#
_entry.id   AF-A0AAV5TKE6-F1
#
_cell.length_a   1.000
_cell.length_b   1.000
_cell.length_c   1.000
_cell.angle_alpha   90.00
_cell.angle_beta   90.00
_cell.angle_gamma   90.00
#
_symmetry.space_group_name_H-M   'P 1'
#
loop_
_entity.id
_entity.type
_entity.pdbx_description
1 polymer ?
#
loop_
_entity_poly.entity_id
_entity_poly.type
_entity_poly.pdbx_seq_one_letter_code
_entity_poly.pdbx_strand_id
1 'polypeptide(L)'
;SFSSMVFLILALLGWSIHDIIYYMGVFTLLSKAWPLLPVLRKKIFGKQPKRLNEENAEKDLVYLFQKRCTFTSRGSNWQLPFVELNGETISDSQIIIRRLTEKMQLQPYPDAQSAAMGHAVDRMLDNHTFNLNVHAKLDKLGALIESLAKNNNIPAFVVPIVAFLGAKIMRSKLEKRVKTSIGIFTEEQYKELLRNDLLQLQTILGQKKFLMGDQPYAVDCTALGQLGVAYYAVPSARTCVHDLLDSDEFASLKEYLVRTKETIYGDKFFDVEAR
;
A
#
# COMPACT_ATOMS: atom_id res chain seq x y z
N SER A 1 -1.64 11.38 -34.62
CA SER A 1 -2.35 10.59 -33.57
C SER A 1 -1.38 9.55 -33.02
N PHE A 2 -1.50 9.14 -31.75
CA PHE A 2 -0.64 8.09 -31.14
C PHE A 2 -0.63 6.81 -32.00
N SER A 3 -1.76 6.50 -32.63
CA SER A 3 -1.89 5.39 -33.59
C SER A 3 -0.95 5.56 -34.79
N SER A 4 -0.91 6.75 -35.40
CA SER A 4 -0.07 7.06 -36.56
C SER A 4 1.43 6.92 -36.28
N MET A 5 1.88 7.21 -35.05
CA MET A 5 3.29 7.12 -34.66
C MET A 5 3.73 5.67 -34.43
N VAL A 6 2.84 4.84 -33.89
CA VAL A 6 3.08 3.39 -33.71
C VAL A 6 3.17 2.68 -35.06
N PHE A 7 2.30 3.01 -36.02
CA PHE A 7 2.38 2.45 -37.37
C PHE A 7 3.68 2.82 -38.09
N LEU A 8 4.19 4.04 -37.91
CA LEU A 8 5.46 4.48 -38.51
C LEU A 8 6.67 3.71 -37.94
N ILE A 9 6.69 3.49 -36.63
CA ILE A 9 7.77 2.74 -35.94
C ILE A 9 7.76 1.27 -36.35
N LEU A 10 6.57 0.65 -36.44
CA LEU A 10 6.45 -0.75 -36.85
C LEU A 10 6.81 -0.96 -38.33
N ALA A 11 6.48 -0.01 -39.20
CA ALA A 11 6.90 -0.03 -40.60
C ALA A 11 8.42 0.13 -40.77
N LEU A 12 9.07 0.99 -39.97
CA LEU A 12 10.53 1.15 -39.96
C LEU A 12 11.27 -0.11 -39.45
N LEU A 13 10.60 -0.97 -38.70
CA LEU A 13 11.11 -2.27 -38.25
C LEU A 13 10.83 -3.41 -39.24
N GLY A 14 10.29 -3.11 -40.43
CA GLY A 14 10.11 -4.07 -41.52
C GLY A 14 8.83 -4.92 -41.44
N TRP A 15 7.85 -4.53 -40.60
CA TRP A 15 6.62 -5.29 -40.43
C TRP A 15 5.59 -4.91 -41.51
N SER A 16 4.99 -5.91 -42.18
CA SER A 16 3.96 -5.65 -43.18
C SER A 16 2.62 -5.27 -42.53
N ILE A 17 1.78 -4.53 -43.26
CA ILE A 17 0.44 -4.14 -42.78
C ILE A 17 -0.40 -5.38 -42.41
N HIS A 18 -0.22 -6.49 -43.12
CA HIS A 18 -0.88 -7.76 -42.81
C HIS A 18 -0.43 -8.35 -41.48
N ASP A 19 0.87 -8.28 -41.16
CA ASP A 19 1.39 -8.74 -39.87
C ASP A 19 0.83 -7.89 -38.72
N ILE A 20 0.77 -6.57 -38.89
CA ILE A 20 0.25 -5.67 -37.85
C ILE A 20 -1.22 -5.96 -37.57
N ILE A 21 -2.04 -6.18 -38.61
CA ILE A 21 -3.46 -6.54 -38.45
C ILE A 21 -3.61 -7.92 -37.77
N TYR A 22 -2.80 -8.90 -38.18
CA TYR A 22 -2.81 -10.25 -37.59
C TYR A 22 -2.45 -10.21 -36.09
N TYR A 23 -1.36 -9.54 -35.73
CA TYR A 23 -0.92 -9.44 -34.33
C TYR A 23 -1.84 -8.54 -33.49
N MET A 24 -2.49 -7.53 -34.07
CA MET A 24 -3.55 -6.79 -33.37
C MET A 24 -4.76 -7.68 -33.08
N GLY A 25 -5.17 -8.53 -34.02
CA GLY A 25 -6.24 -9.51 -33.80
C GLY A 25 -5.89 -10.50 -32.68
N VAL A 26 -4.68 -11.06 -32.73
CA VAL A 26 -4.14 -11.96 -31.71
C VAL A 26 -4.05 -11.26 -30.35
N PHE A 27 -3.55 -10.02 -30.29
CA PHE A 27 -3.46 -9.24 -29.06
C PHE A 27 -4.84 -8.88 -28.48
N THR A 28 -5.84 -8.65 -29.34
CA THR A 28 -7.21 -8.37 -28.90
C THR A 28 -7.87 -9.62 -28.30
N LEU A 29 -7.60 -10.80 -28.89
CA LEU A 29 -8.02 -12.08 -28.32
C LEU A 29 -7.28 -12.41 -27.02
N LEU A 30 -5.96 -12.24 -27.00
CA LEU A 30 -5.13 -12.48 -25.82
C LEU A 30 -5.46 -11.52 -24.68
N SER A 31 -5.75 -10.25 -24.94
CA SER A 31 -6.14 -9.29 -23.89
C SER A 31 -7.51 -9.60 -23.28
N LYS A 32 -8.43 -10.22 -24.03
CA LYS A 32 -9.70 -10.75 -23.50
C LYS A 32 -9.52 -12.07 -22.72
N ALA A 33 -8.52 -12.87 -23.07
CA ALA A 33 -8.18 -14.11 -22.36
C ALA A 33 -7.26 -13.89 -21.13
N TRP A 34 -6.50 -12.78 -21.10
CA TRP A 34 -5.57 -12.40 -20.04
C TRP A 34 -6.18 -12.38 -18.63
N PRO A 35 -7.43 -11.92 -18.41
CA PRO A 35 -8.07 -11.95 -17.09
C PRO A 35 -8.47 -13.37 -16.65
N LEU A 36 -8.62 -14.32 -17.58
CA LEU A 36 -9.08 -15.69 -17.31
C LEU A 36 -7.92 -16.66 -17.03
N LEU A 37 -6.72 -16.36 -17.55
CA LEU A 37 -5.51 -17.14 -17.34
C LEU A 37 -5.15 -17.38 -15.86
N PRO A 38 -5.23 -16.38 -14.94
CA PRO A 38 -4.98 -16.60 -13.52
C PRO A 38 -6.00 -17.53 -12.86
N VAL A 39 -7.27 -17.43 -13.26
CA VAL A 39 -8.38 -18.22 -12.71
C VAL A 39 -8.26 -19.68 -13.16
N LEU A 40 -8.01 -19.92 -14.45
CA LEU A 40 -7.76 -21.24 -15.02
C LEU A 40 -6.50 -21.89 -14.42
N ARG A 41 -5.42 -21.13 -14.28
CA ARG A 41 -4.19 -21.61 -13.64
C ARG A 41 -4.41 -21.99 -12.17
N LYS A 42 -5.21 -21.22 -11.41
CA LYS A 42 -5.58 -21.55 -10.02
C LYS A 42 -6.47 -22.80 -9.96
N LYS A 43 -7.35 -23.01 -10.92
CA LYS A 43 -8.25 -24.18 -10.98
C LYS A 43 -7.51 -25.47 -11.38
N ILE A 44 -6.47 -25.37 -12.22
CA ILE A 44 -5.72 -26.53 -12.74
C ILE A 44 -4.50 -26.86 -11.87
N PHE A 45 -3.80 -25.86 -11.33
CA PHE A 45 -2.53 -26.05 -10.59
C PHE A 45 -2.58 -25.53 -9.14
N GLY A 46 -3.73 -25.05 -8.67
CA GLY A 46 -3.88 -24.65 -7.28
C GLY A 46 -3.76 -25.87 -6.37
N LYS A 47 -2.74 -25.88 -5.51
CA LYS A 47 -2.64 -26.87 -4.42
C LYS A 47 -3.93 -26.80 -3.60
N GLN A 48 -4.59 -27.94 -3.42
CA GLN A 48 -5.73 -28.02 -2.51
C GLN A 48 -5.27 -27.68 -1.08
N PRO A 49 -6.10 -26.97 -0.29
CA PRO A 49 -5.78 -26.71 1.11
C PRO A 49 -5.60 -28.05 1.85
N LYS A 50 -4.49 -28.19 2.58
CA LYS A 50 -4.26 -29.36 3.44
C LYS A 50 -5.37 -29.37 4.50
N ARG A 51 -6.20 -30.43 4.53
CA ARG A 51 -7.01 -30.75 5.71
C ARG A 51 -6.08 -31.31 6.77
N LEU A 52 -6.08 -30.74 7.96
CA LEU A 52 -5.37 -31.27 9.12
C LEU A 52 -6.40 -31.83 10.10
N ASN A 53 -6.19 -33.09 10.48
CA ASN A 53 -6.82 -33.70 11.63
C ASN A 53 -5.97 -33.31 12.84
N GLU A 54 -6.57 -32.62 13.81
CA GLU A 54 -6.33 -32.72 15.26
C GLU A 54 -6.95 -31.48 15.94
N GLU A 55 -7.95 -31.71 16.79
CA GLU A 55 -8.59 -30.69 17.62
C GLU A 55 -7.64 -30.30 18.77
N ASN A 56 -7.12 -29.07 18.75
CA ASN A 56 -6.44 -28.50 19.91
C ASN A 56 -6.54 -26.97 19.86
N ALA A 57 -7.57 -26.42 20.51
CA ALA A 57 -8.01 -25.03 20.35
C ALA A 57 -6.94 -23.95 20.65
N GLU A 58 -5.92 -24.24 21.47
CA GLU A 58 -4.80 -23.32 21.74
C GLU A 58 -3.68 -23.37 20.67
N LYS A 59 -3.57 -24.46 19.90
CA LYS A 59 -2.66 -24.60 18.75
C LYS A 59 -3.35 -24.36 17.39
N ASP A 60 -4.68 -24.31 17.37
CA ASP A 60 -5.50 -24.17 16.15
C ASP A 60 -5.57 -22.74 15.59
N LEU A 61 -4.91 -21.77 16.21
CA LEU A 61 -4.53 -20.54 15.52
C LEU A 61 -3.31 -20.80 14.63
N VAL A 62 -3.45 -21.76 13.71
CA VAL A 62 -2.59 -21.85 12.54
C VAL A 62 -2.95 -20.67 11.64
N TYR A 63 -2.45 -19.49 11.98
CA TYR A 63 -2.37 -18.39 11.05
C TYR A 63 -1.41 -18.82 9.95
N LEU A 64 -1.93 -19.45 8.90
CA LEU A 64 -1.22 -19.51 7.63
C LEU A 64 -1.14 -18.08 7.12
N PHE A 65 -0.10 -17.35 7.55
CA PHE A 65 0.30 -16.11 6.93
C PHE A 65 0.86 -16.45 5.54
N GLN A 66 -0.05 -16.66 4.58
CA GLN A 66 0.32 -16.92 3.21
C GLN A 66 0.41 -15.59 2.49
N LYS A 67 1.64 -15.12 2.27
CA LYS A 67 1.89 -13.97 1.41
C LYS A 67 1.29 -14.22 0.03
N ARG A 68 0.37 -13.35 -0.37
CA ARG A 68 -0.19 -13.34 -1.72
C ARG A 68 0.43 -12.19 -2.50
N CYS A 69 0.69 -12.41 -3.78
CA CYS A 69 1.25 -11.36 -4.61
C CYS A 69 0.22 -10.22 -4.76
N THR A 70 0.63 -9.01 -4.34
CA THR A 70 -0.12 -7.74 -4.38
C THR A 70 -0.58 -7.38 -5.80
N PHE A 71 -0.07 -8.01 -6.85
CA PHE A 71 -0.55 -7.80 -8.23
C PHE A 71 -1.63 -8.79 -8.66
N THR A 72 -1.78 -9.93 -7.98
CA THR A 72 -2.61 -11.06 -8.45
C THR A 72 -3.71 -11.47 -7.50
N SER A 73 -3.69 -11.03 -6.25
CA SER A 73 -4.69 -11.40 -5.23
C SER A 73 -5.37 -10.17 -4.65
N ARG A 74 -6.68 -10.28 -4.43
CA ARG A 74 -7.52 -9.25 -3.82
C ARG A 74 -8.56 -9.91 -2.92
N GLY A 75 -9.06 -9.17 -1.95
CA GLY A 75 -10.23 -9.57 -1.19
C GLY A 75 -11.51 -9.51 -2.03
N SER A 76 -12.63 -9.87 -1.42
CA SER A 76 -13.95 -9.94 -2.08
C SER A 76 -14.39 -8.61 -2.70
N ASN A 77 -13.93 -7.48 -2.15
CA ASN A 77 -14.17 -6.12 -2.64
C ASN A 77 -13.12 -5.61 -3.66
N TRP A 78 -12.24 -6.46 -4.17
CA TRP A 78 -11.13 -6.07 -5.06
C TRP A 78 -10.08 -5.14 -4.43
N GLN A 79 -10.05 -5.04 -3.11
CA GLN A 79 -9.08 -4.21 -2.37
C GLN A 79 -8.13 -5.05 -1.52
N LEU A 80 -7.13 -4.35 -0.99
CA LEU A 80 -6.19 -4.82 0.02
C LEU A 80 -6.28 -3.86 1.23
N PRO A 81 -5.98 -4.30 2.45
CA PRO A 81 -5.67 -5.68 2.83
C PRO A 81 -6.92 -6.58 2.87
N PHE A 82 -6.70 -7.90 2.87
CA PHE A 82 -7.71 -8.91 3.15
C PHE A 82 -7.08 -10.09 3.90
N VAL A 83 -7.89 -10.84 4.63
CA VAL A 83 -7.51 -12.11 5.26
C VAL A 83 -8.52 -13.19 4.91
N GLU A 84 -8.11 -14.46 5.03
CA GLU A 84 -9.01 -15.60 5.02
C GLU A 84 -9.06 -16.17 6.43
N LEU A 85 -10.20 -16.07 7.09
CA LEU A 85 -10.39 -16.51 8.47
C LEU A 85 -11.46 -17.62 8.48
N ASN A 86 -11.06 -18.85 8.82
CA ASN A 86 -11.95 -20.02 8.80
C ASN A 86 -12.68 -20.23 7.45
N GLY A 87 -12.01 -19.95 6.33
CA GLY A 87 -12.59 -20.06 4.99
C GLY A 87 -13.45 -18.86 4.55
N GLU A 88 -13.69 -17.88 5.43
CA GLU A 88 -14.34 -16.61 5.08
C GLU A 88 -13.29 -15.59 4.61
N THR A 89 -13.48 -15.00 3.44
CA THR A 89 -12.65 -13.88 2.97
C THR A 89 -13.15 -12.56 3.56
N ILE A 90 -12.33 -11.93 4.39
CA ILE A 90 -12.63 -10.65 5.04
C ILE A 90 -11.72 -9.59 4.44
N SER A 91 -12.34 -8.61 3.79
CA SER A 91 -11.66 -7.41 3.26
C SER A 91 -11.73 -6.25 4.25
N ASP A 92 -10.88 -5.23 4.03
CA ASP A 92 -10.81 -3.97 4.78
C ASP A 92 -10.11 -4.10 6.14
N SER A 93 -9.08 -3.29 6.38
CA SER A 93 -8.25 -3.37 7.59
C SER A 93 -9.07 -3.21 8.87
N GLN A 94 -10.08 -2.34 8.90
CA GLN A 94 -10.87 -2.07 10.09
C GLN A 94 -11.82 -3.23 10.40
N ILE A 95 -12.42 -3.82 9.36
CA ILE A 95 -13.25 -5.03 9.53
C ILE A 95 -12.38 -6.21 9.97
N ILE A 96 -11.21 -6.38 9.36
CA ILE A 96 -10.24 -7.42 9.73
C ILE A 96 -9.83 -7.29 11.19
N ILE A 97 -9.38 -6.10 11.60
CA ILE A 97 -8.96 -5.83 13.00
C ILE A 97 -10.13 -6.12 13.94
N ARG A 98 -11.34 -5.62 13.66
CA ARG A 98 -12.51 -5.88 14.51
C ARG A 98 -12.78 -7.37 14.69
N ARG A 99 -12.80 -8.14 13.59
CA ARG A 99 -13.07 -9.59 13.60
C ARG A 99 -11.99 -10.37 14.34
N LEU A 100 -10.72 -9.98 14.19
CA LEU A 100 -9.61 -10.60 14.91
C LEU A 100 -9.67 -10.28 16.40
N THR A 101 -9.92 -9.02 16.77
CA THR A 101 -10.09 -8.59 18.16
C THR A 101 -11.22 -9.35 18.85
N GLU A 102 -12.39 -9.46 18.20
CA GLU A 102 -13.54 -10.24 18.70
C GLU A 102 -13.17 -11.72 18.88
N LYS A 103 -12.55 -12.34 17.86
CA LYS A 103 -12.21 -13.76 17.88
C LYS A 103 -11.14 -14.11 18.91
N MET A 104 -10.13 -13.24 19.07
CA MET A 104 -9.02 -13.43 20.01
C MET A 104 -9.35 -12.87 21.41
N GLN A 105 -10.53 -12.30 21.61
CA GLN A 105 -10.97 -11.67 22.86
C GLN A 105 -9.96 -10.63 23.38
N LEU A 106 -9.40 -9.85 22.46
CA LEU A 106 -8.41 -8.81 22.78
C LEU A 106 -9.13 -7.53 23.24
N GLN A 107 -8.51 -6.82 24.17
CA GLN A 107 -8.89 -5.45 24.51
C GLN A 107 -8.02 -4.48 23.69
N PRO A 108 -8.56 -3.87 22.62
CA PRO A 108 -7.76 -3.07 21.69
C PRO A 108 -7.40 -1.68 22.24
N TYR A 109 -8.02 -1.26 23.34
CA TYR A 109 -7.85 0.01 24.01
C TYR A 109 -8.13 -0.15 25.53
N PRO A 110 -7.58 0.73 26.39
CA PRO A 110 -7.75 0.62 27.84
C PRO A 110 -9.16 1.02 28.31
N ASP A 111 -9.82 1.92 27.58
CA ASP A 111 -11.14 2.44 27.90
C ASP A 111 -11.88 2.95 26.64
N ALA A 112 -13.18 3.23 26.78
CA ALA A 112 -14.04 3.66 25.68
C ALA A 112 -13.67 5.05 25.11
N GLN A 113 -13.13 5.96 25.93
CA GLN A 113 -12.71 7.28 25.47
C GLN A 113 -11.43 7.17 24.63
N SER A 114 -10.47 6.36 25.07
CA SER A 114 -9.27 6.02 24.31
C SER A 114 -9.61 5.32 22.99
N ALA A 115 -10.60 4.42 23.00
CA ALA A 115 -11.09 3.79 21.78
C ALA A 115 -11.72 4.80 20.80
N ALA A 116 -12.51 5.75 21.30
CA ALA A 116 -13.11 6.81 20.47
C ALA A 116 -12.05 7.75 19.88
N MET A 117 -11.05 8.13 20.68
CA MET A 117 -9.92 8.95 20.21
C MET A 117 -9.09 8.19 19.16
N GLY A 118 -8.75 6.92 19.43
CA GLY A 118 -8.06 6.06 18.48
C GLY A 118 -8.80 5.95 17.15
N HIS A 119 -10.13 5.78 17.20
CA HIS A 119 -10.97 5.77 15.98
C HIS A 119 -10.88 7.09 15.20
N ALA A 120 -10.97 8.24 15.88
CA ALA A 120 -10.88 9.55 15.22
C ALA A 120 -9.53 9.75 14.53
N VAL A 121 -8.44 9.39 15.23
CA VAL A 121 -7.07 9.46 14.69
C VAL A 121 -6.88 8.51 13.53
N ASP A 122 -7.37 7.28 13.62
CA ASP A 122 -7.37 6.32 12.51
C ASP A 122 -8.06 6.89 11.26
N ARG A 123 -9.21 7.56 11.41
CA ARG A 123 -9.92 8.18 10.28
C ARG A 123 -9.15 9.34 9.67
N MET A 124 -8.46 10.15 10.47
CA MET A 124 -7.57 11.20 9.98
C MET A 124 -6.42 10.59 9.17
N LEU A 125 -5.74 9.59 9.73
CA LEU A 125 -4.57 8.97 9.13
C LEU A 125 -4.88 8.21 7.83
N ASP A 126 -5.91 7.36 7.83
CA ASP A 126 -6.24 6.49 6.68
C ASP A 126 -6.86 7.25 5.51
N ASN A 127 -7.50 8.40 5.77
CA ASN A 127 -8.17 9.17 4.73
C ASN A 127 -7.40 10.44 4.38
N HIS A 128 -7.27 11.37 5.32
CA HIS A 128 -6.71 12.68 5.03
C HIS A 128 -5.19 12.61 4.85
N THR A 129 -4.48 12.16 5.87
CA THR A 129 -3.01 12.05 5.85
C THR A 129 -2.52 11.09 4.76
N PHE A 130 -3.21 9.96 4.55
CA PHE A 130 -2.88 9.02 3.47
C PHE A 130 -2.91 9.70 2.08
N ASN A 131 -3.96 10.45 1.75
CA ASN A 131 -4.06 11.08 0.43
C ASN A 131 -3.03 12.23 0.28
N LEU A 132 -2.70 12.94 1.36
CA LEU A 132 -1.62 13.93 1.36
C LEU A 132 -0.24 13.27 1.16
N ASN A 133 0.00 12.11 1.77
CA ASN A 133 1.20 11.30 1.54
C ASN A 133 1.27 10.79 0.09
N VAL A 134 0.14 10.42 -0.51
CA VAL A 134 0.06 10.08 -1.94
C VAL A 134 0.44 11.27 -2.81
N HIS A 135 -0.10 12.46 -2.48
CA HIS A 135 0.19 13.70 -3.19
C HIS A 135 1.69 14.02 -3.17
N ALA A 136 2.32 13.97 -1.98
CA ALA A 136 3.74 14.21 -1.78
C ALA A 136 4.66 13.30 -2.62
N LYS A 137 4.15 12.16 -3.08
CA LYS A 137 4.89 11.17 -3.88
C LYS A 137 4.64 11.27 -5.38
N LEU A 138 3.70 12.09 -5.86
CA LEU A 138 3.31 12.14 -7.28
C LEU A 138 4.49 12.44 -8.20
N ASP A 139 5.37 13.36 -7.80
CA ASP A 139 6.57 13.73 -8.57
C ASP A 139 7.68 12.68 -8.50
N LYS A 140 7.59 11.75 -7.54
CA LYS A 140 8.56 10.68 -7.36
C LYS A 140 8.13 9.35 -7.97
N LEU A 141 6.93 9.26 -8.55
CA LEU A 141 6.38 8.03 -9.14
C LEU A 141 7.32 7.39 -10.17
N GLY A 142 7.97 8.17 -11.02
CA GLY A 142 8.94 7.65 -11.99
C GLY A 142 10.07 6.87 -11.31
N ALA A 143 10.72 7.48 -10.33
CA ALA A 143 11.79 6.87 -9.56
C ALA A 143 11.31 5.64 -8.76
N LEU A 144 10.10 5.69 -8.19
CA LEU A 144 9.50 4.56 -7.49
C LEU A 144 9.28 3.36 -8.42
N ILE A 145 8.74 3.60 -9.61
CA ILE A 145 8.48 2.54 -10.59
C ILE A 145 9.78 2.00 -11.16
N GLU A 146 10.76 2.87 -11.39
CA GLU A 146 12.09 2.47 -11.85
C GLU A 146 12.75 1.51 -10.84
N SER A 147 12.73 1.87 -9.55
CA SER A 147 13.23 1.02 -8.48
C SER A 147 12.51 -0.32 -8.42
N LEU A 148 11.17 -0.32 -8.51
CA LEU A 148 10.39 -1.55 -8.55
C LEU A 148 10.70 -2.41 -9.78
N ALA A 149 10.85 -1.80 -10.96
CA ALA A 149 11.15 -2.53 -12.19
C ALA A 149 12.54 -3.18 -12.13
N LYS A 150 13.55 -2.47 -11.62
CA LYS A 150 14.90 -3.00 -11.38
C LYS A 150 14.87 -4.19 -10.42
N ASN A 151 14.12 -4.08 -9.32
CA ASN A 151 14.00 -5.13 -8.30
C ASN A 151 13.20 -6.36 -8.77
N ASN A 152 12.42 -6.24 -9.85
CA ASN A 152 11.64 -7.34 -10.42
C ASN A 152 12.27 -7.91 -11.71
N ASN A 153 13.59 -7.72 -11.92
CA ASN A 153 14.34 -8.24 -13.06
C ASN A 153 13.78 -7.83 -14.44
N ILE A 154 13.16 -6.65 -14.55
CA ILE A 154 12.77 -6.09 -15.85
C ILE A 154 14.04 -5.74 -16.64
N PRO A 155 14.15 -6.10 -17.93
CA PRO A 155 15.35 -5.79 -18.73
C PRO A 155 15.68 -4.30 -18.70
N ALA A 156 16.96 -3.96 -18.45
CA ALA A 156 17.41 -2.60 -18.18
C ALA A 156 17.01 -1.58 -19.27
N PHE A 157 16.99 -2.00 -20.54
CA PHE A 157 16.59 -1.15 -21.66
C PHE A 157 15.09 -0.79 -21.68
N VAL A 158 14.24 -1.61 -21.02
CA VAL A 158 12.78 -1.41 -20.93
C VAL A 158 12.41 -0.54 -19.73
N VAL A 159 13.26 -0.52 -18.70
CA VAL A 159 13.01 0.18 -17.42
C VAL A 159 12.63 1.66 -17.62
N PRO A 160 13.34 2.48 -18.42
CA PRO A 160 12.98 3.89 -18.61
C PRO A 160 11.58 4.08 -19.23
N ILE A 161 11.21 3.20 -20.16
CA ILE A 161 9.90 3.24 -20.83
C ILE A 161 8.79 2.88 -19.85
N VAL A 162 8.99 1.82 -19.06
CA VAL A 162 8.04 1.39 -18.03
C VAL A 162 7.89 2.46 -16.94
N ALA A 163 8.99 3.05 -16.48
CA ALA A 163 8.98 4.12 -15.51
C ALA A 163 8.19 5.34 -16.01
N PHE A 164 8.45 5.78 -17.25
CA PHE A 164 7.77 6.94 -17.84
C PHE A 164 6.26 6.69 -18.05
N LEU A 165 5.90 5.60 -18.75
CA LEU A 165 4.49 5.30 -19.05
C LEU A 165 3.70 4.95 -17.79
N GLY A 166 4.29 4.15 -16.90
CA GLY A 166 3.71 3.79 -15.63
C GLY A 166 3.48 5.01 -14.74
N ALA A 167 4.45 5.92 -14.67
CA ALA A 167 4.33 7.14 -13.86
C ALA A 167 3.21 8.03 -14.40
N LYS A 168 3.12 8.23 -15.72
CA LYS A 168 2.07 9.05 -16.34
C LYS A 168 0.66 8.50 -16.04
N ILE A 169 0.47 7.19 -16.19
CA ILE A 169 -0.82 6.53 -15.94
C ILE A 169 -1.19 6.60 -14.45
N MET A 170 -0.25 6.27 -13.56
CA MET A 170 -0.51 6.27 -12.12
C MET A 170 -0.69 7.69 -11.58
N ARG A 171 0.10 8.65 -12.05
CA ARG A 171 -0.01 10.05 -11.63
C ARG A 171 -1.42 10.57 -11.85
N SER A 172 -1.97 10.45 -13.07
CA SER A 172 -3.31 10.96 -13.37
C SER A 172 -4.39 10.34 -12.47
N LYS A 173 -4.31 9.03 -12.21
CA LYS A 173 -5.28 8.34 -11.32
C LYS A 173 -5.15 8.78 -9.87
N LEU A 174 -3.93 8.85 -9.35
CA LEU A 174 -3.66 9.22 -7.97
C LEU A 174 -3.95 10.71 -7.71
N GLU A 175 -3.57 11.58 -8.63
CA GLU A 175 -3.88 13.01 -8.56
C GLU A 175 -5.40 13.26 -8.59
N LYS A 176 -6.14 12.56 -9.46
CA LYS A 176 -7.61 12.63 -9.44
C LYS A 176 -8.18 12.17 -8.10
N ARG A 177 -7.67 11.07 -7.55
CA ARG A 177 -8.09 10.57 -6.22
C ARG A 177 -7.86 11.63 -5.14
N VAL A 178 -6.65 12.19 -5.06
CA VAL A 178 -6.32 13.23 -4.08
C VAL A 178 -7.28 14.41 -4.22
N LYS A 179 -7.50 14.91 -5.44
CA LYS A 179 -8.42 16.03 -5.70
C LYS A 179 -9.85 15.74 -5.27
N THR A 180 -10.33 14.50 -5.45
CA THR A 180 -11.66 14.09 -5.01
C THR A 180 -11.75 13.90 -3.49
N SER A 181 -10.69 13.41 -2.85
CA SER A 181 -10.70 13.09 -1.42
C SER A 181 -10.42 14.30 -0.52
N ILE A 182 -9.57 15.23 -0.96
CA ILE A 182 -9.09 16.36 -0.17
C ILE A 182 -9.66 17.67 -0.71
N GLY A 183 -9.65 17.84 -2.02
CA GLY A 183 -9.99 19.09 -2.71
C GLY A 183 -8.87 19.51 -3.66
N ILE A 184 -9.05 20.65 -4.35
CA ILE A 184 -8.05 21.18 -5.28
C ILE A 184 -7.33 22.34 -4.61
N PHE A 185 -6.04 22.15 -4.37
CA PHE A 185 -5.17 23.11 -3.67
C PHE A 185 -3.84 23.29 -4.41
N THR A 186 -3.05 24.28 -4.00
CA THR A 186 -1.66 24.44 -4.43
C THR A 186 -0.73 23.46 -3.73
N GLU A 187 0.48 23.27 -4.24
CA GLU A 187 1.51 22.41 -3.62
C GLU A 187 1.82 22.84 -2.18
N GLU A 188 1.91 24.15 -1.94
CA GLU A 188 2.17 24.76 -0.63
C GLU A 188 1.01 24.48 0.33
N GLN A 189 -0.23 24.62 -0.13
CA GLN A 189 -1.42 24.32 0.67
C GLN A 189 -1.50 22.82 1.02
N TYR A 190 -1.17 21.91 0.10
CA TYR A 190 -1.11 20.48 0.44
C TYR A 190 -0.03 20.18 1.49
N LYS A 191 1.14 20.82 1.40
CA LYS A 191 2.19 20.69 2.41
C LYS A 191 1.74 21.23 3.76
N GLU A 192 1.03 22.35 3.78
CA GLU A 192 0.47 22.93 5.01
C GLU A 192 -0.59 22.02 5.65
N LEU A 193 -1.50 21.47 4.84
CA LEU A 193 -2.49 20.48 5.32
C LEU A 193 -1.80 19.26 5.93
N LEU A 194 -0.75 18.74 5.29
CA LEU A 194 0.01 17.61 5.82
C LEU A 194 0.72 17.98 7.12
N ARG A 195 1.38 19.14 7.16
CA ARG A 195 2.02 19.65 8.37
C ARG A 195 1.02 19.77 9.52
N ASN A 196 -0.20 20.25 9.25
CA ASN A 196 -1.25 20.39 10.26
C ASN A 196 -1.69 19.03 10.82
N ASP A 197 -1.87 18.00 9.97
CA ASP A 197 -2.16 16.64 10.43
C ASP A 197 -1.06 16.09 11.34
N LEU A 198 0.21 16.27 10.97
CA LEU A 198 1.34 15.85 11.79
C LEU A 198 1.40 16.61 13.12
N LEU A 199 1.06 17.90 13.11
CA LEU A 199 0.99 18.72 14.33
C LEU A 199 -0.11 18.24 15.28
N GLN A 200 -1.30 17.90 14.75
CA GLN A 200 -2.36 17.32 15.58
C GLN A 200 -1.94 15.96 16.15
N LEU A 201 -1.28 15.12 15.34
CA LEU A 201 -0.78 13.82 15.81
C LEU A 201 0.28 13.98 16.92
N GLN A 202 1.22 14.91 16.75
CA GLN A 202 2.22 15.24 17.76
C GLN A 202 1.58 15.83 19.04
N THR A 203 0.55 16.64 18.89
CA THR A 203 -0.21 17.20 20.03
C THR A 203 -0.94 16.11 20.78
N ILE A 204 -1.58 15.17 20.06
CA ILE A 204 -2.24 13.99 20.65
C ILE A 204 -1.22 13.11 21.35
N LEU A 205 -0.03 12.89 20.78
CA LEU A 205 1.06 12.18 21.44
C LEU A 205 1.45 12.88 22.76
N GLY A 206 1.72 14.18 22.70
CA GLY A 206 2.15 14.96 23.87
C GLY A 206 3.39 14.34 24.53
N GLN A 207 3.31 14.08 25.83
CA GLN A 207 4.37 13.41 26.60
C GLN A 207 4.22 11.88 26.67
N LYS A 208 3.21 11.31 26.01
CA LYS A 208 2.96 9.86 26.07
C LYS A 208 3.98 9.10 25.23
N LYS A 209 4.25 7.85 25.61
CA LYS A 209 5.14 6.97 24.87
C LYS A 209 4.55 6.55 23.52
N PHE A 210 3.25 6.28 23.50
CA PHE A 210 2.42 5.94 22.35
C PHE A 210 1.13 6.77 22.36
N LEU A 211 0.36 6.76 21.28
CA LEU A 211 -0.76 7.68 21.09
C LEU A 211 -1.82 7.57 22.19
N MET A 212 -2.02 6.38 22.77
CA MET A 212 -3.00 6.13 23.84
C MET A 212 -2.37 5.69 25.18
N GLY A 213 -1.06 5.91 25.40
CA GLY A 213 -0.41 5.65 26.70
C GLY A 213 0.97 5.02 26.59
N ASP A 214 1.25 4.04 27.47
CA ASP A 214 2.59 3.46 27.64
C ASP A 214 2.87 2.22 26.80
N GLN A 215 1.84 1.64 26.19
CA GLN A 215 1.91 0.48 25.31
C GLN A 215 1.33 0.83 23.93
N PRO A 216 1.77 0.14 22.86
CA PRO A 216 1.22 0.37 21.53
C PRO A 216 -0.20 -0.19 21.41
N TYR A 217 -1.07 0.56 20.75
CA TYR A 217 -2.44 0.16 20.40
C TYR A 217 -2.65 0.16 18.88
N ALA A 218 -3.83 -0.24 18.43
CA ALA A 218 -4.14 -0.37 17.00
C ALA A 218 -3.86 0.92 16.21
N VAL A 219 -4.12 2.09 16.79
CA VAL A 219 -3.83 3.40 16.18
C VAL A 219 -2.34 3.65 15.95
N ASP A 220 -1.45 3.12 16.80
CA ASP A 220 0.00 3.24 16.60
C ASP A 220 0.46 2.41 15.40
N CYS A 221 -0.18 1.25 15.18
CA CYS A 221 0.01 0.46 13.96
C CYS A 221 -0.45 1.22 12.71
N THR A 222 -1.59 1.92 12.76
CA THR A 222 -2.06 2.78 11.67
C THR A 222 -1.08 3.91 11.40
N ALA A 223 -0.63 4.62 12.44
CA ALA A 223 0.34 5.70 12.32
C ALA A 223 1.66 5.23 11.69
N LEU A 224 2.19 4.10 12.15
CA LEU A 224 3.38 3.48 11.55
C LEU A 224 3.12 3.02 10.11
N GLY A 225 1.95 2.47 9.82
CA GLY A 225 1.56 2.05 8.47
C GLY A 225 1.53 3.22 7.48
N GLN A 226 1.05 4.39 7.90
CA GLN A 226 0.97 5.56 7.05
C GLN A 226 2.30 6.33 6.99
N LEU A 227 2.83 6.76 8.14
CA LEU A 227 4.04 7.58 8.21
C LEU A 227 5.31 6.77 7.97
N GLY A 228 5.36 5.52 8.47
CA GLY A 228 6.50 4.63 8.26
C GLY A 228 6.66 4.24 6.79
N VAL A 229 5.57 3.97 6.07
CA VAL A 229 5.66 3.74 4.60
C VAL A 229 6.00 5.03 3.86
N ALA A 230 5.55 6.19 4.34
CA ALA A 230 5.91 7.47 3.74
C ALA A 230 7.41 7.79 3.90
N TYR A 231 8.00 7.42 5.04
CA TYR A 231 9.37 7.77 5.42
C TYR A 231 10.43 6.69 5.11
N TYR A 232 10.14 5.40 5.37
CA TYR A 232 11.13 4.32 5.27
C TYR A 232 11.08 3.55 3.95
N ALA A 233 9.96 3.53 3.24
CA ALA A 233 9.76 2.56 2.15
C ALA A 233 10.69 2.79 0.96
N VAL A 234 10.97 4.05 0.61
CA VAL A 234 11.88 4.39 -0.50
C VAL A 234 12.71 5.62 -0.13
N PRO A 235 13.79 5.45 0.67
CA PRO A 235 14.62 6.57 1.14
C PRO A 235 15.27 7.37 0.00
N SER A 236 15.51 6.73 -1.15
CA SER A 236 16.06 7.40 -2.35
C SER A 236 15.07 8.37 -3.01
N ALA A 237 13.79 8.32 -2.66
CA ALA A 237 12.71 9.13 -3.21
C ALA A 237 12.17 10.10 -2.14
N ARG A 238 13.06 10.91 -1.56
CA ARG A 238 12.75 11.88 -0.51
C ARG A 238 11.62 12.84 -0.93
N THR A 239 10.71 13.11 0.00
CA THR A 239 9.50 13.93 -0.18
C THR A 239 9.36 14.93 0.97
N CYS A 240 8.39 15.86 0.89
CA CYS A 240 8.10 16.78 2.00
C CYS A 240 7.78 16.08 3.33
N VAL A 241 7.30 14.82 3.30
CA VAL A 241 7.08 14.03 4.53
C VAL A 241 8.40 13.81 5.27
N HIS A 242 9.49 13.58 4.54
CA HIS A 242 10.82 13.42 5.14
C HIS A 242 11.33 14.74 5.68
N ASP A 243 11.13 15.83 4.93
CA ASP A 243 11.57 17.17 5.35
C ASP A 243 10.82 17.63 6.61
N LEU A 244 9.52 17.35 6.72
CA LEU A 244 8.74 17.61 7.93
C LEU A 244 9.22 16.73 9.10
N LEU A 245 9.30 15.40 8.92
CA LEU A 245 9.67 14.50 10.01
C LEU A 245 11.14 14.62 10.46
N ASP A 246 12.03 15.14 9.62
CA ASP A 246 13.44 15.41 10.01
C ASP A 246 13.65 16.84 10.54
N SER A 247 12.60 17.66 10.60
CA SER A 247 12.68 19.03 11.14
C SER A 247 12.60 19.06 12.67
N ASP A 248 13.17 20.11 13.27
CA ASP A 248 13.09 20.34 14.72
C ASP A 248 11.65 20.44 15.24
N GLU A 249 10.72 20.91 14.41
CA GLU A 249 9.30 21.02 14.76
C GLU A 249 8.68 19.65 15.11
N PHE A 250 9.09 18.60 14.40
CA PHE A 250 8.51 17.26 14.52
C PHE A 250 9.45 16.24 15.14
N ALA A 251 10.47 16.69 15.89
CA ALA A 251 11.44 15.81 16.54
C ALA A 251 10.76 14.77 17.45
N SER A 252 9.80 15.19 18.28
CA SER A 252 9.05 14.27 19.16
C SER A 252 8.24 13.23 18.39
N LEU A 253 7.60 13.64 17.29
CA LEU A 253 6.85 12.73 16.42
C LEU A 253 7.78 11.75 15.69
N LYS A 254 8.97 12.21 15.30
CA LYS A 254 10.00 11.39 14.68
C LYS A 254 10.53 10.33 15.64
N GLU A 255 10.84 10.71 16.87
CA GLU A 255 11.23 9.78 17.94
C GLU A 255 10.14 8.76 18.22
N TYR A 256 8.88 9.19 18.27
CA TYR A 256 7.74 8.29 18.37
C TYR A 256 7.70 7.29 17.21
N LEU A 257 7.85 7.74 15.96
CA LEU A 257 7.83 6.84 14.80
C LEU A 257 8.95 5.79 14.85
N VAL A 258 10.15 6.19 15.27
CA VAL A 258 11.28 5.27 15.48
C VAL A 258 10.96 4.27 16.60
N ARG A 259 10.50 4.76 17.75
CA ARG A 259 10.13 3.92 18.90
C ARG A 259 9.04 2.90 18.57
N THR A 260 7.99 3.32 17.84
CA THR A 260 6.89 2.44 17.42
C THR A 260 7.36 1.37 16.45
N LYS A 261 8.23 1.73 15.49
CA LYS A 261 8.88 0.75 14.59
C LYS A 261 9.66 -0.30 15.37
N GLU A 262 10.53 0.12 16.29
CA GLU A 262 11.35 -0.80 17.08
C GLU A 262 10.51 -1.67 18.02
N THR A 263 9.47 -1.10 18.63
CA THR A 263 8.61 -1.84 19.57
C THR A 263 7.79 -2.93 18.86
N ILE A 264 7.22 -2.63 17.69
CA ILE A 264 6.33 -3.55 16.98
C ILE A 264 7.12 -4.60 16.18
N TYR A 265 8.19 -4.18 15.51
CA TYR A 265 8.90 -5.04 14.55
C TYR A 265 10.36 -5.32 14.91
N GLY A 266 11.01 -4.50 15.74
CA GLY A 266 12.45 -4.57 16.01
C GLY A 266 13.27 -4.70 14.72
N ASP A 267 14.22 -5.64 14.74
CA ASP A 267 15.08 -5.95 13.59
C ASP A 267 14.33 -6.50 12.38
N LYS A 268 13.11 -7.02 12.58
CA LYS A 268 12.29 -7.61 11.50
C LYS A 268 11.63 -6.58 10.61
N PHE A 269 11.72 -5.29 10.93
CA PHE A 269 11.02 -4.26 10.15
C PHE A 269 11.45 -4.26 8.67
N PHE A 270 12.73 -4.46 8.38
CA PHE A 270 13.28 -4.55 7.03
C PHE A 270 13.57 -5.97 6.55
N ASP A 271 13.32 -6.97 7.39
CA ASP A 271 13.55 -8.36 7.05
C ASP A 271 12.60 -8.78 5.92
N VAL A 272 13.20 -9.14 4.78
CA VAL A 272 12.48 -9.53 3.56
C VAL A 272 11.89 -10.93 3.70
N GLU A 273 12.45 -11.76 4.59
CA GLU A 273 11.98 -13.11 4.92
C GLU A 273 10.90 -13.10 6.02
N ALA A 274 10.88 -12.07 6.88
CA ALA A 274 9.80 -11.84 7.85
C ALA A 274 8.53 -11.21 7.24
N ARG A 275 8.53 -10.83 5.95
CA ARG A 275 7.45 -10.12 5.24
C ARG A 275 6.71 -10.96 4.20
#